data_AF-A0AAF0C419-F1
#
_entry.id   AF-A0AAF0C419-F1
#
_cell.length_a   1.000
_cell.length_b   1.000
_cell.length_c   1.000
_cell.angle_alpha   90.00
_cell.angle_beta   90.00
_cell.angle_gamma   90.00
#
_symmetry.space_group_name_H-M   'P 1'
#
loop_
_entity.id
_entity.type
_entity.pdbx_description
1 polymer ?
#
loop_
_entity_poly.entity_id
_entity_poly.type
_entity_poly.pdbx_seq_one_letter_code
_entity_poly.pdbx_strand_id
1 'polypeptide(L)'
;MKNTSAYFLLLLFLLSLSVSQDLQAKKACKKYLEKLHQVQAKQRNGNSLKQSNKLKEKETKARDNWWACENGKLAKKKKKSKKRQQKKTEKIVRLTPEKNKTTTKAKKAPVTPAPFATQRAIVLKAEYQGQQQLDWLAFYKQPDKCQQPKNIKVFAACVEDKRLQQQLFEQHYQK
;
A
#
# COMPACT_ATOMS: atom_id res chain seq x y z
N MET A 1 -0.67 -61.67 8.61
CA MET A 1 -0.13 -60.30 8.51
C MET A 1 0.07 -59.84 7.05
N LYS A 2 -0.95 -59.98 6.18
CA LYS A 2 -0.85 -59.53 4.76
C LYS A 2 -1.88 -58.43 4.41
N ASN A 3 -2.96 -58.31 5.18
CA ASN A 3 -4.06 -57.39 4.86
C ASN A 3 -3.83 -55.97 5.40
N THR A 4 -3.01 -55.79 6.44
CA THR A 4 -2.70 -54.47 7.02
C THR A 4 -1.93 -53.57 6.07
N SER A 5 -1.05 -54.14 5.24
CA SER A 5 -0.31 -53.40 4.20
C SER A 5 -1.23 -52.86 3.11
N ALA A 6 -2.25 -53.65 2.70
CA ALA A 6 -3.23 -53.23 1.71
C ALA A 6 -4.12 -52.08 2.20
N TYR A 7 -4.55 -52.11 3.47
CA TYR A 7 -5.30 -51.00 4.07
C TYR A 7 -4.45 -49.73 4.21
N PHE A 8 -3.16 -49.86 4.52
CA PHE A 8 -2.25 -48.72 4.62
C PHE A 8 -2.03 -48.04 3.26
N LEU A 9 -1.88 -48.83 2.19
CA LEU A 9 -1.79 -48.32 0.81
C LEU A 9 -3.10 -47.68 0.34
N LEU A 10 -4.25 -48.25 0.68
CA LEU A 10 -5.56 -47.67 0.36
C LEU A 10 -5.76 -46.32 1.07
N LEU A 11 -5.33 -46.22 2.33
CA LEU A 11 -5.44 -45.00 3.14
C LEU A 11 -4.52 -43.89 2.62
N LEU A 12 -3.31 -44.23 2.19
CA LEU A 12 -2.40 -43.32 1.47
C LEU A 12 -3.00 -42.81 0.15
N PHE A 13 -3.65 -43.68 -0.62
CA PHE A 13 -4.29 -43.32 -1.88
C PHE A 13 -5.47 -42.36 -1.65
N LEU A 14 -6.33 -42.62 -0.66
CA LEU A 14 -7.42 -41.74 -0.26
C LEU A 14 -6.92 -40.35 0.20
N LEU A 15 -5.82 -40.30 0.97
CA LEU A 15 -5.22 -39.04 1.43
C LEU A 15 -4.69 -38.18 0.26
N SER A 16 -4.15 -38.82 -0.78
CA SER A 16 -3.63 -38.14 -1.97
C SER A 16 -4.74 -37.49 -2.82
N LEU A 17 -5.93 -38.08 -2.86
CA LEU A 17 -7.06 -37.53 -3.61
C LEU A 17 -7.62 -36.25 -2.96
N SER A 18 -7.58 -36.13 -1.62
CA SER A 18 -8.06 -34.94 -0.92
C SER A 18 -7.25 -33.67 -1.18
N VAL A 19 -5.96 -33.77 -1.51
CA VAL A 19 -5.08 -32.60 -1.73
C VAL A 19 -5.28 -31.98 -3.14
N SER A 20 -5.86 -32.73 -4.08
CA SER A 20 -5.92 -32.33 -5.49
C SER A 20 -6.98 -31.27 -5.81
N GLN A 21 -8.02 -31.11 -4.98
CA GLN A 21 -9.14 -30.20 -5.26
C GLN A 21 -8.80 -28.71 -5.07
N ASP A 22 -7.78 -28.37 -4.27
CA ASP A 22 -7.37 -26.99 -4.01
C ASP A 22 -6.62 -26.33 -5.17
N LEU A 23 -6.03 -27.13 -6.05
CA LEU A 23 -5.15 -26.61 -7.10
C LEU A 23 -5.90 -25.98 -8.27
N GLN A 24 -7.12 -26.44 -8.56
CA GLN A 24 -7.91 -25.94 -9.69
C GLN A 24 -8.62 -24.61 -9.37
N ALA A 25 -9.14 -24.46 -8.14
CA ALA A 25 -9.75 -23.21 -7.68
C ALA A 25 -8.75 -22.05 -7.65
N LYS A 26 -7.51 -22.32 -7.18
CA LYS A 26 -6.43 -21.31 -7.13
C LYS A 26 -6.04 -20.78 -8.53
N LYS A 27 -6.12 -21.60 -9.59
CA LYS A 27 -5.81 -21.16 -10.97
C LYS A 27 -6.80 -20.11 -11.48
N ALA A 28 -8.09 -20.25 -11.16
CA ALA A 28 -9.12 -19.29 -11.58
C ALA A 28 -8.95 -17.91 -10.92
N CYS A 29 -8.45 -17.86 -9.68
CA CYS A 29 -8.26 -16.62 -8.92
C CYS A 29 -7.03 -15.80 -9.32
N LYS A 30 -6.07 -16.40 -10.05
CA LYS A 30 -4.86 -15.72 -10.52
C LYS A 30 -5.16 -14.45 -11.32
N LYS A 31 -6.23 -14.45 -12.12
CA LYS A 31 -6.65 -13.28 -12.90
C LYS A 31 -7.03 -12.08 -12.02
N TYR A 32 -7.69 -12.31 -10.89
CA TYR A 32 -8.07 -11.24 -9.96
C TYR A 32 -6.85 -10.72 -9.20
N LEU A 33 -5.92 -11.61 -8.85
CA LEU A 33 -4.65 -11.26 -8.22
C LEU A 33 -3.79 -10.39 -9.15
N GLU A 34 -3.65 -10.77 -10.42
CA GLU A 34 -2.89 -10.00 -11.41
C GLU A 34 -3.48 -8.59 -11.59
N LYS A 35 -4.82 -8.49 -11.62
CA LYS A 35 -5.50 -7.19 -11.67
C LYS A 35 -5.22 -6.33 -10.45
N LEU A 36 -5.18 -6.92 -9.24
CA LEU A 36 -4.81 -6.21 -8.02
C LEU A 36 -3.38 -5.68 -8.12
N HIS A 37 -2.42 -6.52 -8.52
CA HIS A 37 -1.03 -6.09 -8.71
C HIS A 37 -0.88 -5.00 -9.77
N GLN A 38 -1.64 -5.06 -10.87
CA GLN A 38 -1.62 -4.03 -11.90
C GLN A 38 -2.08 -2.66 -11.34
N VAL A 39 -3.07 -2.64 -10.46
CA VAL A 39 -3.52 -1.40 -9.81
C VAL A 39 -2.50 -0.91 -8.80
N GLN A 40 -1.91 -1.80 -8.00
CA GLN A 40 -0.83 -1.47 -7.06
C GLN A 40 0.41 -0.91 -7.77
N ALA A 41 0.81 -1.49 -8.90
CA ALA A 41 1.90 -0.97 -9.72
C ALA A 41 1.61 0.46 -10.20
N LYS A 42 0.36 0.74 -10.59
CA LYS A 42 -0.06 2.11 -10.96
C LYS A 42 -0.03 3.07 -9.78
N GLN A 43 -0.35 2.62 -8.57
CA GLN A 43 -0.27 3.45 -7.36
C GLN A 43 1.18 3.80 -6.97
N ARG A 44 2.15 2.93 -7.29
CA ARG A 44 3.58 3.19 -7.03
C ARG A 44 4.18 4.25 -7.95
N ASN A 45 3.51 4.56 -9.06
CA ASN A 45 3.92 5.65 -9.95
C ASN A 45 3.49 7.01 -9.37
N GLY A 46 4.20 8.09 -9.71
CA GLY A 46 3.74 9.44 -9.38
C GLY A 46 2.37 9.72 -10.01
N ASN A 47 1.37 10.03 -9.19
CA ASN A 47 0.01 10.34 -9.63
C ASN A 47 -0.47 11.63 -8.95
N SER A 48 -1.36 12.37 -9.63
CA SER A 48 -2.09 13.47 -8.99
C SER A 48 -3.04 12.95 -7.91
N LEU A 49 -3.39 13.78 -6.92
CA LEU A 49 -4.27 13.40 -5.81
C LEU A 49 -5.60 12.79 -6.29
N LYS A 50 -6.23 13.40 -7.31
CA LYS A 50 -7.47 12.90 -7.92
C LYS A 50 -7.29 11.52 -8.55
N GLN A 51 -6.14 11.27 -9.16
CA GLN A 51 -5.83 9.98 -9.78
C GLN A 51 -5.51 8.91 -8.74
N SER A 52 -4.79 9.26 -7.67
CA SER A 52 -4.52 8.40 -6.52
C SER A 52 -5.81 7.93 -5.85
N ASN A 53 -6.76 8.83 -5.61
CA ASN A 53 -8.07 8.48 -5.04
C ASN A 53 -8.85 7.50 -5.93
N LYS A 54 -8.88 7.74 -7.24
CA LYS A 54 -9.50 6.81 -8.21
C LYS A 54 -8.79 5.45 -8.25
N LEU A 55 -7.46 5.43 -8.15
CA LEU A 55 -6.70 4.18 -8.09
C LEU A 55 -6.98 3.43 -6.78
N LYS A 56 -7.18 4.15 -5.66
CA LYS A 56 -7.53 3.56 -4.37
C LYS A 56 -8.86 2.83 -4.42
N GLU A 57 -9.90 3.45 -4.97
CA GLU A 57 -11.19 2.78 -5.17
C GLU A 57 -11.09 1.52 -6.06
N LYS A 58 -10.26 1.59 -7.11
CA LYS A 58 -10.02 0.44 -8.00
C LYS A 58 -9.26 -0.68 -7.29
N GLU A 59 -8.32 -0.34 -6.42
CA GLU A 59 -7.54 -1.28 -5.63
C GLU A 59 -8.45 -2.03 -4.66
N THR A 60 -9.27 -1.31 -3.88
CA THR A 60 -10.24 -1.92 -2.95
C THR A 60 -11.14 -2.91 -3.68
N LYS A 61 -11.75 -2.50 -4.81
CA LYS A 61 -12.59 -3.40 -5.61
C LYS A 61 -11.82 -4.61 -6.15
N ALA A 62 -10.57 -4.45 -6.58
CA ALA A 62 -9.76 -5.56 -7.07
C ALA A 62 -9.41 -6.54 -5.95
N ARG A 63 -9.09 -6.01 -4.76
CA ARG A 63 -8.80 -6.78 -3.54
C ARG A 63 -10.01 -7.57 -3.10
N ASP A 64 -11.18 -6.94 -3.01
CA ASP A 64 -12.43 -7.60 -2.60
C ASP A 64 -12.78 -8.75 -3.56
N ASN A 65 -12.62 -8.55 -4.87
CA ASN A 65 -12.88 -9.60 -5.86
C ASN A 65 -11.87 -10.76 -5.76
N TRP A 66 -10.59 -10.46 -5.53
CA TRP A 66 -9.58 -11.50 -5.34
C TRP A 66 -9.84 -12.29 -4.05
N TRP A 67 -10.12 -11.60 -2.94
CA TRP A 67 -10.44 -12.20 -1.65
C TRP A 67 -11.73 -13.04 -1.70
N ALA A 68 -12.76 -12.54 -2.37
CA ALA A 68 -13.98 -13.31 -2.62
C ALA A 68 -13.72 -14.54 -3.49
N CYS A 69 -12.75 -14.48 -4.41
CA CYS A 69 -12.38 -15.63 -5.22
C CYS A 69 -11.71 -16.71 -4.39
N GLU A 70 -10.72 -16.34 -3.58
CA GLU A 70 -10.04 -17.29 -2.67
C GLU A 70 -11.02 -17.97 -1.71
N ASN A 71 -11.97 -17.21 -1.16
CA ASN A 71 -12.94 -17.75 -0.22
C ASN A 71 -14.15 -18.44 -0.90
N GLY A 72 -14.16 -18.59 -2.23
CA GLY A 72 -15.28 -19.20 -2.97
C GLY A 72 -16.57 -18.36 -2.98
N LYS A 73 -16.54 -17.12 -2.50
CA LYS A 73 -17.68 -16.19 -2.36
C LYS A 73 -17.84 -15.23 -3.54
N LEU A 74 -17.27 -15.54 -4.70
CA LEU A 74 -17.42 -14.73 -5.91
C LEU A 74 -18.89 -14.64 -6.31
N ALA A 75 -19.48 -13.45 -6.16
CA ALA A 75 -20.83 -13.21 -6.63
C ALA A 75 -20.93 -13.53 -8.13
N LYS A 76 -21.86 -14.42 -8.49
CA LYS A 76 -22.17 -14.73 -9.90
C LYS A 76 -22.46 -13.41 -10.61
N LYS A 77 -21.68 -13.10 -11.66
CA LYS A 77 -21.91 -11.89 -12.46
C LYS A 77 -23.34 -11.93 -12.99
N LYS A 78 -24.22 -11.09 -12.44
CA LYS A 78 -25.51 -10.80 -13.06
C LYS A 78 -25.20 -10.26 -14.46
N LYS A 79 -25.67 -10.95 -15.52
CA LYS A 79 -25.61 -10.46 -16.90
C LYS A 79 -26.29 -9.09 -16.91
N LYS A 80 -25.51 -8.01 -16.90
CA LYS A 80 -26.06 -6.68 -17.14
C LYS A 80 -26.56 -6.69 -18.58
N SER A 81 -27.87 -6.59 -18.77
CA SER A 81 -28.44 -6.30 -20.08
C SER A 81 -27.78 -5.01 -20.58
N LYS A 82 -27.31 -5.02 -21.83
CA LYS A 82 -26.74 -3.83 -22.46
C LYS A 82 -27.86 -2.80 -22.60
N LYS A 83 -28.05 -1.92 -21.60
CA LYS A 83 -28.78 -0.68 -21.84
C LYS A 83 -27.89 0.21 -22.71
N ARG A 84 -28.22 0.23 -24.00
CA ARG A 84 -27.56 0.99 -25.06
C ARG A 84 -27.76 2.48 -24.77
N GLN A 85 -26.86 3.09 -24.00
CA GLN A 85 -26.78 4.55 -23.93
C GLN A 85 -26.21 5.04 -25.26
N GLN A 86 -27.08 5.57 -26.13
CA GLN A 86 -26.67 6.39 -27.26
C GLN A 86 -26.01 7.66 -26.70
N LYS A 87 -24.68 7.71 -26.71
CA LYS A 87 -23.97 8.98 -26.65
C LYS A 87 -23.74 9.46 -28.07
N LYS A 88 -24.28 10.64 -28.40
CA LYS A 88 -23.93 11.41 -29.61
C LYS A 88 -22.41 11.58 -29.63
N THR A 89 -21.79 11.14 -30.71
CA THR A 89 -20.36 11.29 -30.95
C THR A 89 -20.16 12.61 -31.69
N GLU A 90 -19.68 13.65 -31.00
CA GLU A 90 -19.00 14.74 -31.68
C GLU A 90 -17.59 14.26 -32.04
N LYS A 91 -17.30 14.26 -33.35
CA LYS A 91 -16.00 13.89 -33.91
C LYS A 91 -14.98 14.98 -33.55
N ILE A 92 -14.10 14.70 -32.61
CA ILE A 92 -12.81 15.40 -32.52
C ILE A 92 -11.77 14.48 -33.16
N VAL A 93 -11.34 14.83 -34.37
CA VAL A 93 -10.21 14.21 -35.07
C VAL A 93 -8.97 14.42 -34.19
N ARG A 94 -8.44 13.34 -33.63
CA ARG A 94 -7.11 13.35 -33.01
C ARG A 94 -6.19 12.54 -33.91
N LEU A 95 -5.23 13.24 -34.49
CA LEU A 95 -4.08 12.67 -35.19
C LEU A 95 -3.40 11.65 -34.26
N THR A 96 -3.35 10.41 -34.71
CA THR A 96 -2.63 9.31 -34.08
C THR A 96 -1.13 9.47 -34.33
N PRO A 97 -0.26 9.41 -33.30
CA PRO A 97 1.12 9.00 -33.53
C PRO A 97 1.14 7.47 -33.55
N GLU A 98 1.36 6.93 -34.73
CA GLU A 98 1.73 5.54 -34.98
C GLU A 98 2.96 5.19 -34.13
N LYS A 99 2.80 4.28 -33.16
CA LYS A 99 3.93 3.74 -32.39
C LYS A 99 4.17 2.30 -32.83
N ASN A 100 5.22 2.16 -33.64
CA ASN A 100 5.83 0.91 -34.05
C ASN A 100 6.11 0.01 -32.82
N LYS A 101 5.69 -1.25 -32.93
CA LYS A 101 6.06 -2.33 -32.02
C LYS A 101 7.52 -2.70 -32.28
N THR A 102 8.42 -2.23 -31.42
CA THR A 102 9.75 -2.86 -31.27
C THR A 102 9.74 -3.69 -29.99
N THR A 103 9.82 -5.00 -30.17
CA THR A 103 10.11 -5.98 -29.13
C THR A 103 11.52 -5.74 -28.59
N THR A 104 11.62 -5.08 -27.44
CA THR A 104 12.87 -5.02 -26.67
C THR A 104 12.68 -5.76 -25.36
N LYS A 105 13.52 -6.79 -25.15
CA LYS A 105 13.58 -7.57 -23.91
C LYS A 105 13.92 -6.61 -22.77
N ALA A 106 12.96 -6.35 -21.88
CA ALA A 106 13.17 -5.52 -20.71
C ALA A 106 14.16 -6.19 -19.76
N LYS A 107 15.40 -5.68 -19.73
CA LYS A 107 16.35 -5.95 -18.65
C LYS A 107 15.73 -5.42 -17.36
N LYS A 108 15.69 -6.24 -16.31
CA LYS A 108 15.16 -5.87 -14.99
C LYS A 108 15.93 -4.66 -14.47
N ALA A 109 15.25 -3.54 -14.28
CA ALA A 109 15.82 -2.38 -13.62
C ALA A 109 16.17 -2.76 -12.16
N PRO A 110 17.31 -2.30 -11.63
CA PRO A 110 17.69 -2.55 -10.24
C PRO A 110 16.66 -1.91 -9.30
N VAL A 111 16.27 -2.66 -8.27
CA VAL A 111 15.35 -2.21 -7.21
C VAL A 111 15.99 -1.03 -6.51
N THR A 112 15.48 0.18 -6.73
CA THR A 112 15.87 1.34 -5.95
C THR A 112 15.33 1.18 -4.52
N PRO A 113 16.16 1.28 -3.48
CA PRO A 113 15.68 1.26 -2.10
C PRO A 113 14.75 2.45 -1.87
N ALA A 114 13.69 2.24 -1.07
CA ALA A 114 12.77 3.32 -0.71
C ALA A 114 13.56 4.49 -0.11
N PRO A 115 13.16 5.76 -0.35
CA PRO A 115 13.96 6.95 -0.03
C PRO A 115 14.32 7.11 1.45
N PHE A 116 13.68 6.36 2.36
CA PHE A 116 13.94 6.36 3.80
C PHE A 116 14.27 4.98 4.38
N ALA A 117 14.56 3.98 3.53
CA ALA A 117 14.98 2.66 4.01
C ALA A 117 16.46 2.71 4.41
N THR A 118 16.74 3.16 5.63
CA THR A 118 18.08 3.08 6.22
C THR A 118 18.20 1.80 7.05
N GLN A 119 19.32 1.08 6.89
CA GLN A 119 19.68 -0.08 7.72
C GLN A 119 20.39 0.34 9.03
N ARG A 120 20.55 1.65 9.25
CA ARG A 120 21.19 2.21 10.43
C ARG A 120 20.20 2.19 11.59
N ALA A 121 20.67 1.82 12.77
CA ALA A 121 19.85 1.94 13.99
C ALA A 121 19.42 3.40 14.17
N ILE A 122 18.11 3.63 14.33
CA ILE A 122 17.58 4.95 14.69
C ILE A 122 17.92 5.17 16.16
N VAL A 123 19.02 5.87 16.41
CA VAL A 123 19.43 6.21 17.78
C VAL A 123 18.64 7.45 18.21
N LEU A 124 17.57 7.22 18.98
CA LEU A 124 16.80 8.28 19.62
C LEU A 124 17.55 8.75 20.88
N LYS A 125 18.48 9.70 20.71
CA LYS A 125 19.08 10.43 21.85
C LYS A 125 18.19 11.61 22.21
N ALA A 126 18.00 11.83 23.51
CA ALA A 126 17.40 13.06 23.99
C ALA A 126 18.32 14.25 23.63
N GLU A 127 17.73 15.40 23.28
CA GLU A 127 18.47 16.63 22.94
C GLU A 127 19.27 17.17 24.13
N TYR A 128 18.73 17.05 25.34
CA TYR A 128 19.37 17.50 26.59
C TYR A 128 19.44 16.35 27.59
N GLN A 129 20.41 16.40 28.50
CA GLN A 129 20.64 15.38 29.52
C GLN A 129 20.80 15.99 30.91
N GLY A 130 20.45 15.24 31.95
CA GLY A 130 20.66 15.63 33.34
C GLY A 130 19.91 16.93 33.72
N GLN A 131 20.60 17.86 34.36
CA GLN A 131 20.02 19.10 34.85
C GLN A 131 19.47 19.98 33.71
N GLN A 132 20.19 20.05 32.59
CA GLN A 132 19.74 20.82 31.42
C GLN A 132 18.40 20.31 30.86
N GLN A 133 18.12 19.01 31.00
CA GLN A 133 16.83 18.45 30.62
C GLN A 133 15.71 18.89 31.58
N LEU A 134 15.97 18.92 32.88
CA LEU A 134 15.00 19.41 33.87
C LEU A 134 14.72 20.90 33.66
N ASP A 135 15.75 21.68 33.37
CA ASP A 135 15.62 23.11 33.12
C ASP A 135 14.88 23.38 31.81
N TRP A 136 15.13 22.58 30.77
CA TRP A 136 14.35 22.63 29.53
C TRP A 136 12.87 22.31 29.76
N LEU A 137 12.56 21.29 30.59
CA LEU A 137 11.17 20.96 30.95
C LEU A 137 10.49 22.07 31.76
N ALA A 138 11.24 22.80 32.57
CA ALA A 138 10.73 23.97 33.30
C ALA A 138 10.52 25.19 32.39
N PHE A 139 11.41 25.38 31.40
CA PHE A 139 11.38 26.49 30.46
C PHE A 139 10.30 26.33 29.39
N TYR A 140 10.20 25.14 28.79
CA TYR A 140 9.30 24.85 27.68
C TYR A 140 7.85 24.65 28.17
N LYS A 141 6.94 25.54 27.76
CA LYS A 141 5.50 25.41 28.03
C LYS A 141 4.73 25.26 26.73
N GLN A 142 4.28 24.03 26.45
CA GLN A 142 3.49 23.75 25.27
C GLN A 142 2.06 24.30 25.44
N PRO A 143 1.57 25.14 24.51
CA PRO A 143 0.19 25.62 24.58
C PRO A 143 -0.80 24.50 24.19
N ASP A 144 -2.01 24.50 24.75
CA ASP A 144 -3.00 23.42 24.59
C ASP A 144 -3.32 23.08 23.12
N LYS A 145 -3.36 24.11 22.26
CA LYS A 145 -3.55 23.99 20.81
C LYS A 145 -2.50 23.11 20.12
N CYS A 146 -1.32 22.94 20.74
CA CYS A 146 -0.21 22.15 20.24
C CYS A 146 -0.18 20.73 20.79
N GLN A 147 -0.90 20.44 21.88
CA GLN A 147 -1.07 19.06 22.36
C GLN A 147 -1.89 18.24 21.35
N GLN A 148 -2.94 18.85 20.80
CA GLN A 148 -3.79 18.25 19.77
C GLN A 148 -4.08 19.26 18.63
N PRO A 149 -3.14 19.43 17.68
CA PRO A 149 -3.33 20.35 16.58
C PRO A 149 -4.43 19.85 15.64
N LYS A 150 -5.52 20.61 15.53
CA LYS A 150 -6.67 20.27 14.66
C LYS A 150 -6.31 20.26 13.17
N ASN A 151 -5.37 21.12 12.78
CA ASN A 151 -5.03 21.39 11.39
C ASN A 151 -3.50 21.36 11.20
N ILE A 152 -3.04 21.00 9.99
CA ILE A 152 -1.61 20.98 9.63
C ILE A 152 -0.95 22.36 9.83
N LYS A 153 -1.66 23.46 9.57
CA LYS A 153 -1.14 24.82 9.81
C LYS A 153 -0.83 25.07 11.28
N VAL A 154 -1.68 24.58 12.19
CA VAL A 154 -1.48 24.72 13.64
C VAL A 154 -0.29 23.85 14.05
N PHE A 155 -0.20 22.63 13.55
CA PHE A 155 0.94 21.76 13.77
C PHE A 155 2.26 22.43 13.35
N ALA A 156 2.32 23.00 12.14
CA ALA A 156 3.52 23.68 11.65
C ALA A 156 3.91 24.86 12.55
N ALA A 157 2.94 25.70 12.94
CA ALA A 157 3.19 26.81 13.86
C ALA A 157 3.73 26.34 15.21
N CYS A 158 3.21 25.23 15.76
CA CYS A 158 3.69 24.65 17.02
C CYS A 158 5.13 24.12 16.93
N VAL A 159 5.51 23.56 15.79
CA VAL A 159 6.88 23.08 15.55
C VAL A 159 7.85 24.25 15.50
N GLU A 160 7.50 25.31 14.78
CA GLU A 160 8.34 26.52 14.71
C GLU A 160 8.46 27.23 16.05
N ASP A 161 7.36 27.35 16.80
CA ASP A 161 7.35 27.92 18.15
C ASP A 161 8.27 27.16 19.10
N LYS A 162 8.21 25.81 19.07
CA LYS A 162 9.14 24.97 19.84
C LYS A 162 10.61 25.22 19.46
N ARG A 163 10.93 25.35 18.16
CA ARG A 163 12.30 25.66 17.71
C ARG A 163 12.77 27.03 18.22
N LEU A 164 11.91 28.04 18.20
CA LEU A 164 12.25 29.38 18.70
C LEU A 164 12.54 29.36 20.21
N GLN A 165 11.69 28.70 20.99
CA GLN A 165 11.92 28.55 22.43
C GLN A 165 13.22 27.79 22.72
N GLN A 166 13.52 26.76 21.91
CA GLN A 166 14.76 26.02 22.01
C GLN A 166 15.99 26.91 21.78
N GLN A 167 15.97 27.75 20.73
CA GLN A 167 17.05 28.70 20.47
C GLN A 167 17.24 29.70 21.61
N LEU A 168 16.14 30.22 22.18
CA LEU A 168 16.21 31.14 23.32
C LEU A 168 16.78 30.47 24.58
N PHE A 169 16.38 29.22 24.83
CA PHE A 169 16.94 28.43 25.92
C PHE A 169 18.44 28.19 25.73
N GLU A 170 18.86 27.80 24.53
CA GLU A 170 20.27 27.55 24.21
C GLU A 170 21.12 28.82 24.34
N GLN A 171 20.60 29.99 23.96
CA GLN A 171 21.27 31.27 24.18
C GLN A 171 21.55 31.55 25.66
N HIS A 172 20.71 31.04 26.57
CA HIS A 172 20.91 31.18 28.01
C HIS A 172 21.99 30.22 28.56
N TYR A 173 22.29 29.12 27.86
CA TYR A 173 23.30 28.13 28.26
C TYR A 173 24.65 28.29 27.54
N GLN A 174 24.69 29.05 26.44
CA GLN A 174 25.93 29.32 25.69
C GLN A 174 26.72 30.52 26.22
N LYS A 175 26.27 31.16 27.31
CA LYS A 175 27.03 32.19 28.04
C LYS A 175 27.93 31.55 29.09
#